data_AF-A0A7Y2D9P3-F1
#
_entry.id   AF-A0A7Y2D9P3-F1
#
_cell.length_a   1.000
_cell.length_b   1.000
_cell.length_c   1.000
_cell.angle_alpha   90.00
_cell.angle_beta   90.00
_cell.angle_gamma   90.00
#
_symmetry.space_group_name_H-M   'P 1'
#
loop_
_entity.id
_entity.type
_entity.pdbx_description
1 polymer ?
#
loop_
_entity_poly.entity_id
_entity_poly.type
_entity_poly.pdbx_seq_one_letter_code
_entity_poly.pdbx_strand_id
1 'polypeptide(L)'
;MKMIVILVAFAPFLVDAARSRFRVSPATVTVVWLLPINIGLVMLGDYRAALLTSAALALFVHGYHSWHSNRARSRSPIVLTHHQTSGLVFATAITVALVAYHYAVVGIPLLSDSIETDRWNFRGSGLFGIPGRMMLVGLPLLAALWASVDGDARVSRYRWLTVGAGLASAVASGFKGGLITFLVLIVIGYTASHGWISYRRAARRFAPALIAGLVFAGASSQLYGNFIRVNQVDSPVEILIERVTVGPAEVAAHTFAVDGSVESLGGRSPSAVFDTLNLLQRYGGDETAFDTPGIIQRISADFRDRPIGTTDVVPTTPTAPATLYMEFGLWMIAIMWVVGLASAAAETAAAAKGTLLALLRCLAFQMIVFEFIAKGDVAFPALNWLIVGLMVGFLCSFGRVLNRSIAGSESALVLPGEPVSMAEVNA
;
A
#
# COMPACT_ATOMS: atom_id res chain seq x y z
N MET A 1 7.17 30.38 -17.82
CA MET A 1 6.05 29.49 -17.43
C MET A 1 6.54 28.16 -16.84
N LYS A 2 7.31 27.32 -17.56
CA LYS A 2 7.84 26.03 -17.06
C LYS A 2 8.41 26.05 -15.64
N MET A 3 9.33 26.98 -15.34
CA MET A 3 9.95 27.09 -14.01
C MET A 3 8.94 27.37 -12.88
N ILE A 4 7.92 28.19 -13.15
CA ILE A 4 6.86 28.49 -12.17
C ILE A 4 6.04 27.23 -11.88
N VAL A 5 5.70 26.45 -12.90
CA VAL A 5 4.94 25.21 -12.71
C VAL A 5 5.75 24.16 -11.97
N ILE A 6 7.06 24.06 -12.21
CA ILE A 6 7.95 23.20 -11.40
C ILE A 6 7.89 23.63 -9.93
N LEU A 7 8.04 24.92 -9.63
CA LEU A 7 7.96 25.40 -8.24
C LEU A 7 6.60 25.09 -7.60
N VAL A 8 5.51 25.22 -8.35
CA VAL A 8 4.16 24.85 -7.88
C VAL A 8 4.03 23.33 -7.67
N ALA A 9 4.62 22.51 -8.53
CA ALA A 9 4.61 21.05 -8.40
C ALA A 9 5.29 20.57 -7.11
N PHE A 10 6.29 21.30 -6.64
CA PHE A 10 6.97 21.05 -5.35
C PHE A 10 6.27 21.70 -4.15
N ALA A 11 5.34 22.64 -4.36
CA ALA A 11 4.71 23.39 -3.27
C ALA A 11 4.02 22.50 -2.22
N PRO A 12 3.24 21.45 -2.57
CA PRO A 12 2.64 20.56 -1.58
C PRO A 12 3.68 19.90 -0.68
N PHE A 13 4.80 19.45 -1.26
CA PHE A 13 5.91 18.86 -0.52
C PHE A 13 6.60 19.88 0.40
N LEU A 14 6.88 21.08 -0.11
CA LEU A 14 7.52 22.13 0.68
C LEU A 14 6.62 22.60 1.84
N VAL A 15 5.31 22.72 1.59
CA VAL A 15 4.32 23.06 2.63
C VAL A 15 4.23 21.94 3.67
N ASP A 16 4.18 20.67 3.25
CA ASP A 16 4.19 19.54 4.17
C ASP A 16 5.48 19.51 5.00
N ALA A 17 6.64 19.62 4.36
CA ALA A 17 7.94 19.64 5.03
C ALA A 17 8.06 20.80 6.04
N ALA A 18 7.55 21.99 5.69
CA ALA A 18 7.54 23.13 6.61
C ALA A 18 6.61 22.89 7.80
N ARG A 19 5.37 22.43 7.56
CA ARG A 19 4.38 22.15 8.62
C ARG A 19 4.80 20.98 9.51
N SER A 20 5.45 19.97 8.95
CA SER A 20 6.00 18.82 9.69
C SER A 20 7.31 19.12 10.41
N ARG A 21 7.87 20.33 10.24
CA ARG A 21 9.19 20.75 10.75
C ARG A 21 10.30 19.80 10.30
N PHE A 22 10.30 19.49 9.01
CA PHE A 22 11.24 18.60 8.35
C PHE A 22 11.25 17.18 8.94
N ARG A 23 10.05 16.67 9.24
CA ARG A 23 9.84 15.30 9.69
C ARG A 23 8.97 14.54 8.69
N VAL A 24 9.24 13.25 8.56
CA VAL A 24 8.51 12.31 7.71
C VAL A 24 7.29 11.82 8.47
N SER A 25 6.13 12.04 7.87
CA SER A 25 4.82 11.51 8.26
C SER A 25 4.25 10.62 7.14
N PRO A 26 3.19 9.84 7.38
CA PRO A 26 2.47 9.14 6.31
C PRO A 26 2.02 10.05 5.16
N ALA A 27 1.58 11.28 5.47
CA ALA A 27 1.25 12.28 4.46
C ALA A 27 2.48 12.69 3.63
N THR A 28 3.62 12.92 4.28
CA THR A 28 4.89 13.23 3.61
C THR A 28 5.28 12.14 2.61
N VAL A 29 5.20 10.88 3.04
CA VAL A 29 5.53 9.73 2.19
C VAL A 29 4.63 9.68 0.96
N THR A 30 3.33 9.92 1.16
CA THR A 30 2.32 9.94 0.09
C THR A 30 2.57 11.08 -0.92
N VAL A 31 2.88 12.29 -0.44
CA VAL A 31 3.16 13.44 -1.31
C VAL A 31 4.46 13.25 -2.09
N VAL A 32 5.51 12.76 -1.43
CA VAL A 32 6.80 12.46 -2.08
C VAL A 32 6.64 11.42 -3.19
N TRP A 33 5.75 10.44 -3.01
CA TRP A 33 5.46 9.41 -4.02
C TRP A 33 4.89 9.97 -5.32
N LEU A 34 4.09 11.04 -5.24
CA LEU A 34 3.46 11.66 -6.41
C LEU A 34 4.29 12.77 -7.06
N LEU A 35 5.35 13.24 -6.39
CA LEU A 35 6.21 14.29 -6.93
C LEU A 35 6.77 13.92 -8.33
N PRO A 36 7.27 12.69 -8.58
CA PRO A 36 7.75 12.32 -9.90
C PRO A 36 6.68 12.37 -11.00
N ILE A 37 5.44 11.98 -10.69
CA ILE A 37 4.33 12.05 -11.64
C ILE A 37 4.03 13.51 -12.00
N ASN A 38 4.03 14.39 -11.00
CA ASN A 38 3.81 15.81 -11.22
C ASN A 38 4.94 16.45 -12.05
N ILE A 39 6.19 16.03 -11.84
CA ILE A 39 7.32 16.39 -12.70
C ILE A 39 7.10 15.88 -14.13
N GLY A 40 6.64 14.64 -14.29
CA GLY A 40 6.27 14.04 -15.57
C GLY A 40 5.23 14.87 -16.33
N LEU A 41 4.17 15.33 -15.66
CA LEU A 41 3.14 16.19 -16.26
C LEU A 41 3.75 17.51 -16.80
N VAL A 42 4.68 18.11 -16.05
CA VAL A 42 5.40 19.31 -16.50
C VAL A 42 6.32 19.01 -17.69
N MET A 43 6.97 17.85 -17.70
CA MET A 43 7.82 17.40 -18.82
C MET A 43 7.01 17.19 -20.10
N LEU A 44 5.80 16.61 -19.97
CA LEU A 44 4.84 16.44 -21.06
C LEU A 44 4.23 17.76 -21.55
N GLY A 45 4.39 18.85 -20.80
CA GLY A 45 3.81 20.15 -21.13
C GLY A 45 2.35 20.33 -20.70
N ASP A 46 1.77 19.36 -20.00
CA ASP A 46 0.42 19.45 -19.44
C ASP A 46 0.43 20.21 -18.10
N TYR A 47 0.58 21.52 -18.19
CA TYR A 47 0.62 22.40 -17.03
C TYR A 47 -0.72 22.45 -16.28
N ARG A 48 -1.85 22.22 -16.96
CA ARG A 48 -3.18 22.21 -16.32
C ARG A 48 -3.28 21.01 -15.38
N ALA A 49 -2.99 19.80 -15.87
CA ALA A 49 -2.98 18.59 -15.06
C ALA A 49 -2.00 18.70 -13.89
N ALA A 50 -0.80 19.24 -14.12
CA ALA A 50 0.19 19.47 -13.08
C ALA A 50 -0.32 20.41 -11.97
N LEU A 51 -0.95 21.53 -12.34
CA LEU A 51 -1.52 22.48 -11.38
C LEU A 51 -2.68 21.87 -10.59
N LEU A 52 -3.58 21.16 -11.26
CA LEU A 52 -4.72 20.47 -10.64
C LEU A 52 -4.26 19.40 -9.64
N THR A 53 -3.28 18.58 -10.04
CA THR A 53 -2.65 17.57 -9.16
C THR A 53 -1.98 18.25 -7.96
N SER A 54 -1.24 19.33 -8.18
CA SER A 54 -0.60 20.09 -7.11
C SER A 54 -1.61 20.68 -6.13
N ALA A 55 -2.71 21.25 -6.62
CA ALA A 55 -3.77 21.83 -5.78
C ALA A 55 -4.46 20.75 -4.93
N ALA A 56 -4.79 19.60 -5.53
CA ALA A 56 -5.34 18.45 -4.84
C ALA A 56 -4.43 17.95 -3.70
N LEU A 57 -3.13 17.83 -3.96
CA LEU A 57 -2.15 17.41 -2.95
C LEU A 57 -1.92 18.47 -1.86
N ALA A 58 -1.88 19.75 -2.23
CA ALA A 58 -1.80 20.83 -1.26
C ALA A 58 -2.98 20.80 -0.29
N LEU A 59 -4.19 20.50 -0.79
CA LEU A 59 -5.38 20.38 0.05
C LEU A 59 -5.42 19.09 0.89
N PHE A 60 -4.91 17.97 0.37
CA PHE A 60 -4.68 16.78 1.20
C PHE A 60 -3.74 17.07 2.38
N VAL A 61 -2.59 17.70 2.11
CA VAL A 61 -1.64 18.15 3.15
C VAL A 61 -2.31 19.12 4.10
N HIS A 62 -3.08 20.07 3.57
CA HIS A 62 -3.81 21.03 4.39
C HIS A 62 -4.78 20.34 5.35
N GLY A 63 -5.59 19.41 4.85
CA GLY A 63 -6.53 18.61 5.63
C GLY A 63 -5.82 17.82 6.72
N TYR A 64 -4.78 17.09 6.35
CA TYR A 64 -3.97 16.31 7.30
C TYR A 64 -3.44 17.15 8.47
N HIS A 65 -2.80 18.30 8.17
CA HIS A 65 -2.23 19.16 9.20
C HIS A 65 -3.27 19.95 10.00
N SER A 66 -4.42 20.27 9.41
CA SER A 66 -5.49 21.00 10.12
C SER A 66 -6.03 20.21 11.32
N TRP A 67 -6.08 18.88 11.22
CA TRP A 67 -6.46 18.00 12.33
C TRP A 67 -5.28 17.73 13.29
N HIS A 68 -4.08 17.52 12.76
CA HIS A 68 -2.93 17.10 13.56
C HIS A 68 -2.29 18.25 14.36
N SER A 69 -2.43 19.51 13.93
CA SER A 69 -1.80 20.69 14.54
C SER A 69 -2.17 20.91 16.01
N ASN A 70 -3.25 20.29 16.50
CA ASN A 70 -3.77 20.47 17.86
C ASN A 70 -3.65 19.25 18.79
N ARG A 71 -3.26 18.05 18.32
CA ARG A 71 -3.53 16.80 19.10
C ARG A 71 -2.46 15.73 19.22
N ALA A 72 -1.30 15.84 18.56
CA ALA A 72 -0.29 14.77 18.62
C ALA A 72 1.14 15.31 18.62
N ARG A 73 1.77 15.39 19.81
CA ARG A 73 3.18 15.78 19.93
C ARG A 73 4.10 14.76 20.62
N SER A 74 3.58 13.63 21.08
CA SER A 74 4.42 12.50 21.47
C SER A 74 3.61 11.22 21.36
N ARG A 75 4.03 10.29 20.51
CA ARG A 75 3.48 8.92 20.47
C ARG A 75 4.52 8.01 21.10
N SER A 76 4.12 7.27 22.11
CA SER A 76 4.92 6.17 22.60
C SER A 76 4.74 4.97 21.66
N PRO A 77 5.81 4.27 21.28
CA PRO A 77 5.68 3.03 20.53
C PRO A 77 4.79 2.04 21.29
N ILE A 78 4.03 1.24 20.53
CA ILE A 78 3.14 0.26 21.14
C ILE A 78 3.99 -0.90 21.65
N VAL A 79 3.93 -1.13 22.95
CA VAL A 79 4.48 -2.32 23.60
C VAL A 79 3.39 -3.38 23.64
N LEU A 80 3.63 -4.51 22.98
CA LEU A 80 2.67 -5.61 22.97
C LEU A 80 2.74 -6.41 24.27
N THR A 81 1.57 -6.77 24.78
CA THR A 81 1.45 -7.83 25.80
C THR A 81 1.86 -9.19 25.23
N HIS A 82 2.28 -10.13 26.10
CA HIS A 82 2.66 -11.48 25.68
C HIS A 82 1.60 -12.14 24.78
N HIS A 83 0.31 -12.05 25.15
CA HIS A 83 -0.78 -12.59 24.34
C HIS A 83 -0.87 -11.93 22.96
N GLN A 84 -0.79 -10.59 22.88
CA GLN A 84 -0.82 -9.89 21.60
C GLN A 84 0.35 -10.28 20.69
N THR A 85 1.54 -10.48 21.28
CA THR A 85 2.71 -11.00 20.56
C THR A 85 2.43 -12.39 20.01
N SER A 86 1.91 -13.34 20.81
CA SER A 86 1.54 -14.68 20.31
C SER A 86 0.54 -14.63 19.15
N GLY A 87 -0.46 -13.75 19.24
CA GLY A 87 -1.42 -13.54 18.15
C GLY A 87 -0.76 -13.06 16.85
N LEU A 88 0.13 -12.07 16.94
CA LEU A 88 0.83 -11.52 15.78
C LEU A 88 1.82 -12.54 15.18
N VAL A 89 2.48 -13.34 16.03
CA VAL A 89 3.33 -14.47 15.61
C VAL A 89 2.51 -15.50 14.84
N PHE A 90 1.35 -15.89 15.36
CA PHE A 90 0.45 -16.82 14.69
C PHE A 90 0.00 -16.29 13.32
N ALA A 91 -0.43 -15.02 13.27
CA ALA A 91 -0.80 -14.37 12.00
C ALA A 91 0.36 -14.33 11.00
N THR A 92 1.59 -14.09 11.47
CA THR A 92 2.81 -14.13 10.65
C THR A 92 3.05 -15.52 10.07
N ALA A 93 3.01 -16.56 10.89
CA ALA A 93 3.26 -17.93 10.46
C ALA A 93 2.24 -18.37 9.39
N ILE A 94 0.95 -18.13 9.63
CA ILE A 94 -0.12 -18.47 8.67
C ILE A 94 0.02 -17.67 7.38
N THR A 95 0.33 -16.36 7.46
CA THR A 95 0.50 -15.52 6.26
C THR A 95 1.68 -16.00 5.42
N VAL A 96 2.84 -16.24 6.04
CA VAL A 96 4.02 -16.75 5.34
C VAL A 96 3.74 -18.12 4.70
N ALA A 97 3.04 -19.01 5.40
CA ALA A 97 2.64 -20.31 4.86
C ALA A 97 1.71 -20.18 3.65
N LEU A 98 0.72 -19.28 3.69
CA LEU A 98 -0.18 -19.00 2.57
C LEU A 98 0.58 -18.42 1.38
N VAL A 99 1.53 -17.51 1.61
CA VAL A 99 2.37 -16.94 0.53
C VAL A 99 3.27 -18.01 -0.10
N ALA A 100 3.90 -18.86 0.72
CA ALA A 100 4.69 -19.97 0.22
C ALA A 100 3.83 -20.96 -0.60
N TYR A 101 2.64 -21.29 -0.10
CA TYR A 101 1.66 -22.11 -0.84
C TYR A 101 1.27 -21.48 -2.18
N HIS A 102 1.03 -20.16 -2.21
CA HIS A 102 0.71 -19.46 -3.45
C HIS A 102 1.80 -19.63 -4.52
N TYR A 103 3.06 -19.36 -4.17
CA TYR A 103 4.18 -19.54 -5.10
C TYR A 103 4.43 -21.00 -5.46
N ALA A 104 4.17 -21.94 -4.55
CA ALA A 104 4.31 -23.37 -4.84
C ALA A 104 3.28 -23.87 -5.85
N VAL A 105 2.05 -23.32 -5.84
CA VAL A 105 0.98 -23.73 -6.76
C VAL A 105 1.00 -22.95 -8.07
N VAL A 106 1.16 -21.63 -8.00
CA VAL A 106 1.09 -20.74 -9.17
C VAL A 106 2.44 -20.61 -9.88
N GLY A 107 3.55 -20.92 -9.19
CA GLY A 107 4.89 -20.63 -9.65
C GLY A 107 5.36 -19.23 -9.22
N ILE A 108 6.60 -18.90 -9.58
CA ILE A 108 7.22 -17.60 -9.29
C ILE A 108 7.10 -16.73 -10.55
N PRO A 109 6.27 -15.67 -10.57
CA PRO A 109 6.06 -14.86 -11.77
C PRO A 109 7.36 -14.28 -12.36
N LEU A 110 8.33 -13.89 -11.54
CA LEU A 110 9.62 -13.38 -12.03
C LEU A 110 10.40 -14.39 -12.89
N LEU A 111 10.15 -15.69 -12.72
CA LEU A 111 10.80 -16.77 -13.47
C LEU A 111 9.93 -17.31 -14.60
N SER A 112 8.75 -16.74 -14.83
CA SER A 112 7.82 -17.17 -15.88
C SER A 112 8.20 -16.59 -17.25
N ASP A 113 7.81 -17.29 -18.31
CA ASP A 113 7.95 -16.81 -19.69
C ASP A 113 7.04 -15.59 -19.97
N SER A 114 5.98 -15.41 -19.18
CA SER A 114 5.00 -14.33 -19.33
C SER A 114 4.77 -13.54 -18.03
N ILE A 115 5.83 -12.89 -17.55
CA ILE A 115 5.83 -12.10 -16.29
C ILE A 115 4.66 -11.09 -16.25
N GLU A 116 4.31 -10.48 -17.38
CA GLU A 116 3.26 -9.47 -17.48
C GLU A 116 1.86 -9.99 -17.14
N THR A 117 1.55 -11.24 -17.49
CA THR A 117 0.26 -11.89 -17.19
C THR A 117 0.30 -12.58 -15.83
N ASP A 118 1.37 -13.30 -15.54
CA ASP A 118 1.43 -14.24 -14.43
C ASP A 118 1.48 -13.52 -13.07
N ARG A 119 2.04 -12.31 -13.03
CA ARG A 119 2.06 -11.48 -11.81
C ARG A 119 0.67 -11.05 -11.33
N TRP A 120 -0.34 -11.11 -12.20
CA TRP A 120 -1.73 -10.78 -11.86
C TRP A 120 -2.56 -12.00 -11.48
N ASN A 121 -1.98 -13.21 -11.49
CA ASN A 121 -2.68 -14.44 -11.15
C ASN A 121 -2.84 -14.65 -9.63
N PHE A 122 -3.61 -13.78 -8.97
CA PHE A 122 -3.85 -13.87 -7.53
C PHE A 122 -4.78 -15.01 -7.12
N ARG A 123 -5.46 -15.65 -8.08
CA ARG A 123 -6.45 -16.71 -7.85
C ARG A 123 -5.95 -18.10 -8.14
N GLY A 124 -4.84 -18.26 -8.85
CA GLY A 124 -4.34 -19.56 -9.31
C GLY A 124 -4.09 -20.55 -8.18
N SER A 125 -3.90 -20.08 -6.94
CA SER A 125 -3.76 -20.92 -5.76
C SER A 125 -5.08 -21.42 -5.16
N GLY A 126 -6.24 -21.13 -5.76
CA GLY A 126 -7.55 -21.45 -5.18
C GLY A 126 -7.85 -20.69 -3.89
N LEU A 127 -8.67 -21.29 -3.00
CA LEU A 127 -9.08 -20.73 -1.70
C LEU A 127 -9.62 -19.29 -1.81
N PHE A 128 -10.49 -19.05 -2.78
CA PHE A 128 -11.05 -17.72 -3.09
C PHE A 128 -9.99 -16.64 -3.39
N GLY A 129 -8.74 -17.00 -3.69
CA GLY A 129 -7.60 -16.10 -3.88
C GLY A 129 -7.00 -15.55 -2.58
N ILE A 130 -7.33 -16.13 -1.43
CA ILE A 130 -6.78 -15.71 -0.13
C ILE A 130 -5.24 -15.73 -0.12
N PRO A 131 -4.55 -16.79 -0.60
CA PRO A 131 -3.09 -16.84 -0.60
C PRO A 131 -2.46 -15.70 -1.42
N GLY A 132 -2.97 -15.41 -2.62
CA GLY A 132 -2.52 -14.30 -3.45
C GLY A 132 -2.73 -12.92 -2.80
N ARG A 133 -3.83 -12.73 -2.05
CA ARG A 133 -4.07 -11.49 -1.29
C ARG A 133 -3.16 -11.36 -0.07
N MET A 134 -2.85 -12.47 0.59
CA MET A 134 -1.88 -12.48 1.68
C MET A 134 -0.48 -12.12 1.19
N MET A 135 -0.13 -12.54 -0.02
CA MET A 135 1.10 -12.13 -0.72
C MET A 135 1.08 -10.62 -1.03
N LEU A 136 0.01 -10.14 -1.67
CA LEU A 136 -0.06 -8.76 -2.15
C LEU A 136 -0.23 -7.73 -1.02
N VAL A 137 -0.99 -8.05 0.02
CA VAL A 137 -1.45 -7.09 1.04
C VAL A 137 -1.16 -7.57 2.47
N GLY A 138 -1.32 -8.87 2.76
CA GLY A 138 -1.15 -9.40 4.11
C GLY A 138 0.27 -9.26 4.64
N LEU A 139 1.24 -9.61 3.82
CA LEU A 139 2.65 -9.55 4.17
C LEU A 139 3.16 -8.11 4.32
N PRO A 140 2.83 -7.15 3.42
CA PRO A 140 3.06 -5.73 3.67
C PRO A 140 2.39 -5.20 4.94
N LEU A 141 1.14 -5.59 5.21
CA LEU A 141 0.43 -5.16 6.42
C LEU A 141 1.14 -5.63 7.70
N LEU A 142 1.53 -6.91 7.75
CA LEU A 142 2.25 -7.48 8.87
C LEU A 142 3.65 -6.88 9.01
N ALA A 143 4.35 -6.60 7.91
CA ALA A 143 5.64 -5.93 7.96
C ALA A 143 5.51 -4.52 8.54
N ALA A 144 4.49 -3.77 8.13
CA ALA A 144 4.18 -2.46 8.69
C ALA A 144 3.81 -2.55 10.19
N LEU A 145 3.02 -3.55 10.59
CA LEU A 145 2.70 -3.81 12.01
C LEU A 145 3.93 -4.14 12.84
N TRP A 146 4.80 -5.03 12.37
CA TRP A 146 6.04 -5.37 13.07
C TRP A 146 7.02 -4.21 13.15
N ALA A 147 7.06 -3.36 12.12
CA ALA A 147 7.81 -2.10 12.15
C ALA A 147 7.22 -1.09 13.14
N SER A 148 5.94 -1.24 13.51
CA SER A 148 5.24 -0.33 14.41
C SER A 148 5.38 -0.66 15.90
N VAL A 149 5.86 -1.85 16.22
CA VAL A 149 5.90 -2.41 17.59
C VAL A 149 7.33 -2.35 18.13
N ASP A 150 7.48 -2.07 19.43
CA ASP A 150 8.74 -2.31 20.15
C ASP A 150 8.68 -3.66 20.88
N GLY A 151 9.81 -4.36 20.95
CA GLY A 151 9.83 -5.67 21.61
C GLY A 151 11.22 -6.29 21.75
N ASP A 152 11.22 -7.44 22.42
CA ASP A 152 12.39 -8.23 22.77
C ASP A 152 13.02 -8.99 21.57
N ALA A 153 14.00 -9.84 21.85
CA ALA A 153 14.64 -10.68 20.84
C ALA A 153 13.68 -11.64 20.11
N ARG A 154 12.58 -12.09 20.75
CA ARG A 154 11.55 -12.93 20.10
C ARG A 154 10.80 -12.12 19.06
N VAL A 155 10.34 -10.93 19.42
CA VAL A 155 9.70 -9.96 18.50
C VAL A 155 10.63 -9.63 17.33
N SER A 156 11.92 -9.45 17.58
CA SER A 156 12.91 -9.20 16.54
C SER A 156 12.98 -10.32 15.50
N ARG A 157 12.97 -11.60 15.92
CA ARG A 157 13.02 -12.75 14.99
C ARG A 157 11.83 -12.79 14.03
N TYR A 158 10.61 -12.63 14.54
CA TYR A 158 9.41 -12.66 13.69
C TYR A 158 9.26 -11.41 12.81
N ARG A 159 9.73 -10.26 13.29
CA ARG A 159 9.88 -9.06 12.46
C ARG A 159 10.79 -9.34 11.27
N TRP A 160 11.97 -9.90 11.50
CA TRP A 160 12.92 -10.22 10.42
C TRP A 160 12.41 -11.33 9.50
N LEU A 161 11.71 -12.33 10.02
CA LEU A 161 11.02 -13.33 9.20
C LEU A 161 10.00 -12.68 8.27
N THR A 162 9.14 -11.80 8.79
CA THR A 162 8.11 -11.12 8.00
C THR A 162 8.72 -10.20 6.95
N VAL A 163 9.73 -9.40 7.34
CA VAL A 163 10.43 -8.51 6.42
C VAL A 163 11.17 -9.32 5.35
N GLY A 164 11.88 -10.38 5.72
CA GLY A 164 12.58 -11.26 4.79
C GLY A 164 11.64 -11.93 3.80
N ALA A 165 10.53 -12.51 4.28
CA ALA A 165 9.50 -13.09 3.44
C ALA A 165 8.87 -12.02 2.52
N GLY A 166 8.62 -10.82 3.03
CA GLY A 166 8.07 -9.70 2.26
C GLY A 166 9.00 -9.21 1.15
N LEU A 167 10.29 -9.09 1.43
CA LEU A 167 11.30 -8.76 0.43
C LEU A 167 11.41 -9.85 -0.63
N ALA A 168 11.48 -11.12 -0.22
CA ALA A 168 11.54 -12.26 -1.13
C ALA A 168 10.29 -12.31 -2.03
N SER A 169 9.11 -12.10 -1.45
CA SER A 169 7.85 -12.05 -2.18
C SER A 169 7.77 -10.85 -3.12
N ALA A 170 8.18 -9.66 -2.70
CA ALA A 170 8.18 -8.47 -3.55
C ALA A 170 9.07 -8.66 -4.78
N VAL A 171 10.22 -9.32 -4.63
CA VAL A 171 11.08 -9.72 -5.76
C VAL A 171 10.42 -10.80 -6.61
N ALA A 172 9.98 -11.90 -5.99
CA ALA A 172 9.39 -13.06 -6.66
C ALA A 172 8.11 -12.73 -7.45
N SER A 173 7.34 -11.73 -7.00
CA SER A 173 6.09 -11.29 -7.63
C SER A 173 6.27 -10.73 -9.04
N GLY A 174 7.50 -10.36 -9.44
CA GLY A 174 7.78 -9.75 -10.74
C GLY A 174 7.32 -8.30 -10.85
N PHE A 175 6.62 -7.72 -9.86
CA PHE A 175 6.23 -6.30 -9.91
C PHE A 175 7.46 -5.37 -9.84
N LYS A 176 7.71 -4.61 -10.91
CA LYS A 176 8.82 -3.63 -11.01
C LYS A 176 8.89 -2.69 -9.80
N GLY A 177 7.74 -2.15 -9.38
CA GLY A 177 7.60 -1.25 -8.23
C GLY A 177 7.24 -1.95 -6.92
N GLY A 178 7.09 -3.28 -6.89
CA GLY A 178 6.59 -4.03 -5.75
C GLY A 178 7.50 -3.90 -4.53
N LEU A 179 8.81 -3.99 -4.73
CA LEU A 179 9.80 -3.84 -3.66
C LEU A 179 9.82 -2.43 -3.07
N ILE A 180 9.78 -1.40 -3.92
CA ILE A 180 9.74 -0.01 -3.45
C ILE A 180 8.44 0.25 -2.68
N THR A 181 7.31 -0.23 -3.20
CA THR A 181 6.00 -0.12 -2.55
C THR A 181 6.05 -0.78 -1.17
N PHE A 182 6.53 -2.01 -1.07
CA PHE A 182 6.68 -2.72 0.20
C PHE A 182 7.50 -1.93 1.24
N LEU A 183 8.63 -1.36 0.82
CA LEU A 183 9.49 -0.54 1.69
C LEU A 183 8.79 0.74 2.13
N VAL A 184 8.05 1.40 1.23
CA VAL A 184 7.25 2.58 1.53
C VAL A 184 6.18 2.27 2.58
N LEU A 185 5.49 1.14 2.47
CA LEU A 185 4.49 0.69 3.45
C LEU A 185 5.13 0.43 4.84
N ILE A 186 6.37 -0.07 4.89
CA ILE A 186 7.13 -0.17 6.15
C ILE A 186 7.41 1.20 6.77
N VAL A 187 7.75 2.21 5.95
CA VAL A 187 7.98 3.59 6.43
C VAL A 187 6.67 4.19 6.99
N ILE A 188 5.54 3.98 6.30
CA ILE A 188 4.22 4.38 6.79
C ILE A 188 3.92 3.72 8.13
N GLY A 189 4.14 2.40 8.25
CA GLY A 189 3.99 1.66 9.51
C GLY A 189 4.82 2.27 10.64
N TYR A 190 6.11 2.43 10.40
CA TYR A 190 7.04 2.96 11.39
C TYR A 190 6.64 4.37 11.87
N THR A 191 6.30 5.28 10.94
CA THR A 191 5.93 6.66 11.26
C THR A 191 4.55 6.79 11.91
N ALA A 192 3.63 5.86 11.64
CA ALA A 192 2.32 5.84 12.27
C ALA A 192 2.40 5.58 13.79
N SER A 193 3.36 4.78 14.27
CA SER A 193 3.48 4.43 15.70
C SER A 193 4.60 5.16 16.46
N HIS A 194 5.75 5.39 15.84
CA HIS A 194 6.90 6.05 16.48
C HIS A 194 6.85 7.57 16.38
N GLY A 195 5.76 8.10 15.80
CA GLY A 195 5.60 9.50 15.48
C GLY A 195 6.49 9.95 14.32
N TRP A 196 6.48 11.25 14.08
CA TRP A 196 7.20 11.83 12.95
C TRP A 196 8.72 11.80 13.18
N ILE A 197 9.45 11.30 12.19
CA ILE A 197 10.92 11.17 12.25
C ILE A 197 11.60 12.22 11.41
N SER A 198 12.72 12.79 11.86
CA SER A 198 13.49 13.74 11.03
C SER A 198 13.92 13.10 9.69
N TYR A 199 13.95 13.87 8.60
CA TYR A 199 14.43 13.38 7.30
C TYR A 199 15.81 12.70 7.37
N ARG A 200 16.75 13.24 8.15
CA ARG A 200 18.08 12.63 8.33
C ARG A 200 18.01 11.22 8.91
N ARG A 201 17.17 11.01 9.92
CA ARG A 201 16.96 9.68 10.54
C ARG A 201 16.24 8.74 9.57
N ALA A 202 15.23 9.23 8.85
CA ALA A 202 14.54 8.46 7.83
C ALA A 202 15.50 8.00 6.72
N ALA A 203 16.28 8.92 6.17
CA ALA A 203 17.27 8.64 5.13
C ALA A 203 18.29 7.61 5.57
N ARG A 204 18.92 7.79 6.75
CA ARG A 204 19.89 6.81 7.27
C ARG A 204 19.31 5.40 7.47
N ARG A 205 18.02 5.32 7.84
CA ARG A 205 17.35 4.04 8.14
C ARG A 205 16.79 3.34 6.91
N PHE A 206 16.22 4.09 5.96
CA PHE A 206 15.44 3.55 4.86
C PHE A 206 16.03 3.79 3.48
N ALA A 207 16.89 4.81 3.29
CA ALA A 207 17.45 5.10 1.97
C ALA A 207 18.26 3.93 1.39
N PRO A 208 19.10 3.18 2.13
CA PRO A 208 19.80 2.03 1.56
C PRO A 208 18.86 0.98 0.96
N ALA A 209 17.78 0.66 1.66
CA ALA A 209 16.79 -0.29 1.17
C ALA A 209 16.01 0.26 -0.03
N LEU A 210 15.62 1.55 -0.01
CA LEU A 210 14.92 2.19 -1.13
C LEU A 210 15.80 2.28 -2.38
N ILE A 211 17.09 2.59 -2.22
CA ILE A 211 18.07 2.59 -3.32
C ILE A 211 18.22 1.19 -3.89
N ALA A 212 18.37 0.17 -3.04
CA ALA A 212 18.39 -1.22 -3.50
C ALA A 212 17.10 -1.60 -4.24
N GLY A 213 15.95 -1.11 -3.78
CA GLY A 213 14.66 -1.28 -4.45
C GLY A 213 14.60 -0.61 -5.82
N LEU A 214 15.14 0.60 -5.97
CA LEU A 214 15.25 1.31 -7.24
C LEU A 214 16.20 0.59 -8.22
N VAL A 215 17.33 0.10 -7.73
CA VAL A 215 18.28 -0.70 -8.54
C VAL A 215 17.59 -1.98 -9.03
N PHE A 216 16.87 -2.68 -8.15
CA PHE A 216 16.08 -3.85 -8.54
C PHE A 216 14.99 -3.51 -9.56
N ALA A 217 14.28 -2.38 -9.39
CA ALA A 217 13.26 -1.93 -10.35
C ALA A 217 13.86 -1.65 -11.74
N GLY A 218 15.03 -1.01 -11.80
CA GLY A 218 15.77 -0.78 -13.03
C GLY A 218 16.24 -2.08 -13.69
N ALA A 219 16.87 -2.97 -12.91
CA ALA A 219 17.36 -4.26 -13.40
C ALA A 219 16.21 -5.17 -13.88
N SER A 220 15.15 -5.32 -13.08
CA SER A 220 13.98 -6.13 -13.45
C SER A 220 13.26 -5.57 -14.67
N SER A 221 13.31 -4.25 -14.92
CA SER A 221 12.71 -3.66 -16.12
C SER A 221 13.35 -4.14 -17.42
N GLN A 222 14.61 -4.58 -17.39
CA GLN A 222 15.30 -5.16 -18.55
C GLN A 222 14.78 -6.57 -18.91
N LEU A 223 14.19 -7.28 -17.95
CA LEU A 223 13.60 -8.61 -18.19
C LEU A 223 12.30 -8.53 -19.01
N TYR A 224 11.75 -7.32 -19.18
CA TYR A 224 10.51 -7.11 -19.93
C TYR A 224 10.85 -6.84 -21.40
N GLY A 225 10.91 -7.89 -22.21
CA GLY A 225 11.30 -7.83 -23.63
C GLY A 225 10.52 -6.83 -24.49
N ASN A 226 9.26 -6.53 -24.14
CA ASN A 226 8.46 -5.51 -24.83
C ASN A 226 8.94 -4.08 -24.60
N PHE A 227 9.59 -3.79 -23.47
CA PHE A 227 10.00 -2.43 -23.15
C PHE A 227 11.26 -2.01 -23.89
N ILE A 228 12.24 -2.91 -23.99
CA ILE A 228 13.49 -2.66 -24.72
C ILE A 228 13.22 -2.50 -26.23
N ARG A 229 12.31 -3.30 -26.80
CA ARG A 229 12.00 -3.24 -28.23
C ARG A 229 11.22 -2.00 -28.65
N VAL A 230 10.33 -1.51 -27.79
CA VAL A 230 9.42 -0.41 -28.15
C VAL A 230 10.04 0.96 -27.89
N ASN A 231 10.81 1.13 -26.81
CA ASN A 231 11.24 2.47 -26.40
C ASN A 231 12.64 2.86 -26.93
N GLN A 232 13.42 1.93 -27.49
CA GLN A 232 14.78 2.19 -27.99
C GLN A 232 15.68 2.94 -26.97
N VAL A 233 15.44 2.72 -25.66
CA VAL A 233 16.19 3.41 -24.60
C VAL A 233 17.43 2.59 -24.25
N ASP A 234 18.60 3.18 -24.49
CA ASP A 234 19.90 2.54 -24.29
C ASP A 234 20.37 2.52 -22.83
N SER A 235 19.80 3.35 -21.95
CA SER A 235 20.26 3.52 -20.56
C SER A 235 19.25 3.01 -19.50
N PRO A 236 19.65 2.11 -18.58
CA PRO A 236 18.79 1.66 -17.47
C PRO A 236 18.29 2.79 -16.56
N VAL A 237 19.05 3.89 -16.47
CA VAL A 237 18.69 5.07 -15.68
C VAL A 237 17.58 5.86 -16.37
N GLU A 238 17.67 6.02 -17.68
CA GLU A 238 16.64 6.70 -18.48
C GLU A 238 15.32 5.93 -18.44
N ILE A 239 15.39 4.60 -18.54
CA ILE A 239 14.24 3.69 -18.31
C ILE A 239 13.59 3.95 -16.94
N LEU A 240 14.41 4.03 -15.88
CA LEU A 240 13.90 4.25 -14.53
C LEU A 240 13.24 5.63 -14.39
N ILE A 241 13.86 6.68 -14.95
CA ILE A 241 13.32 8.04 -14.94
C ILE A 241 11.98 8.06 -15.67
N GLU A 242 11.93 7.59 -16.91
CA GLU A 242 10.71 7.53 -17.72
C GLU A 242 9.58 6.78 -17.00
N ARG A 243 9.90 5.65 -16.34
CA ARG A 243 8.93 4.83 -15.60
C ARG A 243 8.40 5.47 -14.33
N VAL A 244 9.21 6.28 -13.66
CA VAL A 244 8.84 6.93 -12.40
C VAL A 244 8.19 8.30 -12.65
N THR A 245 8.50 8.97 -13.76
CA THR A 245 7.95 10.28 -14.11
C THR A 245 6.93 10.22 -15.25
N VAL A 246 7.38 9.98 -16.49
CA VAL A 246 6.61 10.19 -17.73
C VAL A 246 5.48 9.18 -17.87
N GLY A 247 5.75 7.88 -17.75
CA GLY A 247 4.74 6.84 -18.00
C GLY A 247 3.46 6.98 -17.14
N PRO A 248 3.57 7.14 -15.80
CA PRO A 248 2.40 7.42 -14.97
C PRO A 248 1.76 8.78 -15.26
N ALA A 249 2.55 9.78 -15.67
CA ALA A 249 2.05 11.10 -16.00
C ALA A 249 1.25 11.12 -17.31
N GLU A 250 1.61 10.33 -18.32
CA GLU A 250 0.86 10.21 -19.58
C GLU A 250 -0.57 9.71 -19.32
N VAL A 251 -0.71 8.68 -18.49
CA VAL A 251 -2.02 8.13 -18.11
C VAL A 251 -2.84 9.18 -17.36
N ALA A 252 -2.20 9.93 -16.45
CA ALA A 252 -2.87 11.01 -15.72
C ALA A 252 -3.29 12.17 -16.66
N ALA A 253 -2.40 12.64 -17.53
CA ALA A 253 -2.67 13.70 -18.51
C ALA A 253 -3.83 13.30 -19.45
N HIS A 254 -3.79 12.07 -19.97
CA HIS A 254 -4.87 11.50 -20.77
C HIS A 254 -6.20 11.54 -20.03
N THR A 255 -6.22 11.09 -18.78
CA THR A 255 -7.43 11.09 -17.94
C THR A 255 -7.95 12.51 -17.65
N PHE A 256 -7.07 13.51 -17.51
CA PHE A 256 -7.47 14.92 -17.38
C PHE A 256 -8.00 15.51 -18.70
N ALA A 257 -7.51 15.03 -19.84
CA ALA A 257 -7.89 15.50 -21.17
C ALA A 257 -9.24 14.94 -21.65
N VAL A 258 -9.63 13.76 -21.16
CA VAL A 258 -11.00 13.24 -21.30
C VAL A 258 -11.91 14.10 -20.40
N ASP A 259 -12.34 15.26 -20.93
CA ASP A 259 -13.00 16.34 -20.18
C ASP A 259 -14.36 15.86 -19.59
N GLY A 260 -14.30 15.31 -18.38
CA GLY A 260 -15.35 15.45 -17.37
C GLY A 260 -16.65 14.67 -17.55
N SER A 261 -16.69 13.54 -18.24
CA SER A 261 -17.77 12.59 -17.99
C SER A 261 -17.35 11.14 -18.13
N VAL A 262 -17.69 10.32 -17.13
CA VAL A 262 -17.72 8.86 -17.26
C VAL A 262 -18.57 8.44 -18.48
N GLU A 263 -19.51 9.29 -18.89
CA GLU A 263 -20.35 9.15 -20.09
C GLU A 263 -19.54 9.20 -21.40
N SER A 264 -18.46 9.99 -21.50
CA SER A 264 -17.61 10.03 -22.70
C SER A 264 -16.82 8.73 -22.91
N LEU A 265 -16.63 7.94 -21.84
CA LEU A 265 -16.08 6.58 -21.89
C LEU A 265 -17.19 5.50 -21.94
N GLY A 266 -18.42 5.91 -22.27
CA GLY A 266 -19.59 5.04 -22.40
C GLY A 266 -20.06 4.43 -21.07
N GLY A 267 -19.80 5.08 -19.93
CA GLY A 267 -20.11 4.57 -18.60
C GLY A 267 -21.30 5.28 -17.91
N ARG A 268 -21.87 4.60 -16.91
CA ARG A 268 -22.87 5.15 -15.97
C ARG A 268 -22.17 5.68 -14.71
N SER A 269 -22.60 6.81 -14.17
CA SER A 269 -22.14 7.35 -12.87
C SER A 269 -22.80 6.62 -11.69
N PRO A 270 -22.13 6.40 -10.52
CA PRO A 270 -20.73 6.70 -10.17
C PRO A 270 -19.79 5.48 -10.31
N SER A 271 -18.58 5.71 -10.83
CA SER A 271 -17.64 4.67 -11.22
C SER A 271 -17.17 3.78 -10.06
N ALA A 272 -16.94 4.34 -8.87
CA ALA A 272 -16.49 3.58 -7.70
C ALA A 272 -17.48 2.47 -7.27
N VAL A 273 -18.79 2.70 -7.46
CA VAL A 273 -19.82 1.70 -7.18
C VAL A 273 -19.75 0.58 -8.20
N PHE A 274 -19.63 0.92 -9.49
CA PHE A 274 -19.49 -0.06 -10.57
C PHE A 274 -18.21 -0.88 -10.44
N ASP A 275 -17.09 -0.25 -10.13
CA ASP A 275 -15.81 -0.92 -9.89
C ASP A 275 -15.90 -1.86 -8.68
N THR A 276 -16.57 -1.43 -7.60
CA THR A 276 -16.82 -2.28 -6.44
C THR A 276 -17.70 -3.47 -6.79
N LEU A 277 -18.80 -3.26 -7.50
CA LEU A 277 -19.69 -4.33 -7.95
C LEU A 277 -18.96 -5.29 -8.90
N ASN A 278 -18.18 -4.76 -9.84
CA ASN A 278 -17.34 -5.54 -10.75
C ASN A 278 -16.37 -6.42 -9.97
N LEU A 279 -15.66 -5.85 -8.99
CA LEU A 279 -14.73 -6.59 -8.14
C LEU A 279 -15.43 -7.66 -7.31
N LEU A 280 -16.61 -7.37 -6.75
CA LEU A 280 -17.41 -8.32 -5.99
C LEU A 280 -17.91 -9.47 -6.87
N GLN A 281 -18.43 -9.18 -8.07
CA GLN A 281 -18.86 -10.18 -9.06
C GLN A 281 -17.68 -11.06 -9.47
N ARG A 282 -16.55 -10.43 -9.81
CA ARG A 282 -15.30 -11.16 -10.05
C ARG A 282 -15.04 -12.07 -8.87
N TYR A 283 -15.04 -11.58 -7.63
CA TYR A 283 -14.74 -12.39 -6.46
C TYR A 283 -15.75 -13.51 -6.18
N GLY A 284 -17.00 -13.34 -6.62
CA GLY A 284 -18.03 -14.36 -6.64
C GLY A 284 -17.83 -15.45 -7.69
N GLY A 285 -16.83 -15.32 -8.56
CA GLY A 285 -16.59 -16.26 -9.67
C GLY A 285 -17.47 -16.02 -10.89
N ASP A 286 -18.11 -14.85 -10.97
CA ASP A 286 -18.94 -14.48 -12.10
C ASP A 286 -18.07 -14.02 -13.28
N GLU A 287 -18.07 -14.80 -14.35
CA GLU A 287 -17.34 -14.52 -15.59
C GLU A 287 -17.96 -13.37 -16.39
N THR A 288 -19.24 -13.04 -16.17
CA THR A 288 -19.89 -11.88 -16.81
C THR A 288 -19.38 -10.54 -16.27
N ALA A 289 -18.58 -10.56 -15.20
CA ALA A 289 -17.89 -9.38 -14.69
C ALA A 289 -16.82 -8.82 -15.66
N PHE A 290 -16.54 -9.47 -16.78
CA PHE A 290 -15.74 -8.88 -17.86
C PHE A 290 -16.58 -8.03 -18.83
N ASP A 291 -17.90 -8.22 -18.86
CA ASP A 291 -18.82 -7.53 -19.77
C ASP A 291 -19.15 -6.10 -19.31
N THR A 292 -18.94 -5.80 -18.02
CA THR A 292 -19.05 -4.44 -17.44
C THR A 292 -17.72 -3.96 -16.89
N PRO A 293 -16.79 -3.52 -17.75
CA PRO A 293 -15.44 -3.15 -17.37
C PRO A 293 -15.44 -1.89 -16.52
N GLY A 294 -14.65 -1.93 -15.45
CA GLY A 294 -14.46 -0.81 -14.54
C GLY A 294 -13.73 0.36 -15.18
N ILE A 295 -13.72 1.52 -14.52
CA ILE A 295 -13.21 2.76 -15.11
C ILE A 295 -11.73 2.67 -15.47
N ILE A 296 -10.95 2.01 -14.63
CA ILE A 296 -9.51 1.80 -14.85
C ILE A 296 -9.29 0.97 -16.12
N GLN A 297 -10.11 -0.05 -16.37
CA GLN A 297 -9.99 -0.86 -17.58
C GLN A 297 -10.37 -0.08 -18.84
N ARG A 298 -11.39 0.80 -18.74
CA ARG A 298 -11.80 1.68 -19.85
C ARG A 298 -10.70 2.68 -20.18
N ILE A 299 -10.14 3.36 -19.18
CA ILE A 299 -9.01 4.28 -19.37
C ILE A 299 -7.81 3.53 -19.96
N SER A 300 -7.52 2.33 -19.47
CA SER A 300 -6.40 1.53 -19.98
C SER A 300 -6.59 1.10 -21.42
N ALA A 301 -7.83 0.75 -21.81
CA ALA A 301 -8.18 0.35 -23.16
C ALA A 301 -8.09 1.55 -24.12
N ASP A 302 -8.69 2.68 -23.73
CA ASP A 302 -8.68 3.94 -24.48
C ASP A 302 -7.26 4.50 -24.65
N PHE A 303 -6.49 4.60 -23.56
CA PHE A 303 -5.10 5.07 -23.59
C PHE A 303 -4.18 4.22 -24.46
N ARG A 304 -4.45 2.91 -24.58
CA ARG A 304 -3.63 1.98 -25.36
C ARG A 304 -4.18 1.68 -26.75
N ASP A 305 -5.29 2.31 -27.13
CA ASP A 305 -6.03 2.00 -28.35
C ASP A 305 -6.28 0.49 -28.51
N ARG A 306 -6.87 -0.11 -27.47
CA ARG A 306 -7.19 -1.54 -27.41
C ARG A 306 -8.69 -1.77 -27.16
N PRO A 307 -9.27 -2.82 -27.73
CA PRO A 307 -10.66 -3.18 -27.45
C PRO A 307 -10.84 -3.56 -25.97
N ILE A 308 -11.87 -2.95 -25.38
CA ILE A 308 -12.35 -3.24 -24.04
C ILE A 308 -12.76 -4.73 -23.94
N GLY A 309 -12.44 -5.38 -22.82
CA GLY A 309 -12.83 -6.78 -22.55
C GLY A 309 -11.84 -7.83 -23.03
N THR A 310 -10.70 -7.43 -23.61
CA THR A 310 -9.61 -8.37 -23.91
C THR A 310 -8.70 -8.57 -22.69
N THR A 311 -8.16 -9.78 -22.53
CA THR A 311 -7.18 -10.12 -21.48
C THR A 311 -5.85 -9.38 -21.63
N ASP A 312 -5.63 -8.75 -22.79
CA ASP A 312 -4.38 -8.10 -23.17
C ASP A 312 -4.28 -6.63 -22.68
N VAL A 313 -5.37 -6.08 -22.11
CA VAL A 313 -5.35 -4.75 -21.52
C VAL A 313 -4.74 -4.82 -20.11
N VAL A 314 -3.43 -4.62 -20.03
CA VAL A 314 -2.75 -4.46 -18.73
C VAL A 314 -3.27 -3.18 -18.06
N PRO A 315 -3.80 -3.26 -16.83
CA PRO A 315 -4.34 -2.09 -16.13
C PRO A 315 -3.27 -1.01 -15.95
N THR A 316 -3.53 0.17 -16.51
CA THR A 316 -2.83 1.41 -16.22
C THR A 316 -3.69 2.26 -15.32
N THR A 317 -3.14 2.59 -14.15
CA THR A 317 -3.87 3.24 -13.08
C THR A 317 -3.60 4.75 -13.12
N PRO A 318 -4.60 5.61 -13.45
CA PRO A 318 -4.48 7.04 -13.22
C PRO A 318 -4.25 7.34 -11.74
N THR A 319 -3.68 8.48 -11.39
CA THR A 319 -3.57 8.91 -9.98
C THR A 319 -4.93 9.35 -9.42
N ALA A 320 -5.11 9.37 -8.09
CA ALA A 320 -6.39 9.82 -7.50
C ALA A 320 -6.85 11.20 -7.98
N PRO A 321 -5.99 12.24 -8.11
CA PRO A 321 -6.43 13.52 -8.64
C PRO A 321 -7.05 13.41 -10.03
N ALA A 322 -6.46 12.61 -10.92
CA ALA A 322 -6.99 12.40 -12.27
C ALA A 322 -8.34 11.65 -12.25
N THR A 323 -8.43 10.56 -11.49
CA THR A 323 -9.69 9.80 -11.36
C THR A 323 -10.81 10.63 -10.74
N LEU A 324 -10.52 11.33 -9.64
CA LEU A 324 -11.50 12.18 -8.96
C LEU A 324 -11.92 13.37 -9.82
N TYR A 325 -11.01 13.93 -10.63
CA TYR A 325 -11.37 15.00 -11.56
C TYR A 325 -12.33 14.52 -12.64
N MET A 326 -12.07 13.35 -13.22
CA MET A 326 -12.97 12.75 -14.21
C MET A 326 -14.35 12.42 -13.61
N GLU A 327 -14.42 11.99 -12.35
CA GLU A 327 -15.70 11.65 -11.70
C GLU A 327 -16.46 12.86 -11.11
N PHE A 328 -15.75 13.80 -10.51
CA PHE A 328 -16.34 14.86 -9.68
C PHE A 328 -15.91 16.27 -10.11
N GLY A 329 -15.14 16.41 -11.20
CA GLY A 329 -14.58 17.69 -11.63
C GLY A 329 -13.75 18.33 -10.52
N LEU A 330 -13.90 19.64 -10.32
CA LEU A 330 -13.14 20.39 -9.32
C LEU A 330 -13.46 20.00 -7.86
N TRP A 331 -14.56 19.28 -7.60
CA TRP A 331 -14.85 18.75 -6.26
C TRP A 331 -13.78 17.78 -5.77
N MET A 332 -12.94 17.24 -6.67
CA MET A 332 -11.76 16.46 -6.29
C MET A 332 -10.90 17.16 -5.23
N ILE A 333 -10.83 18.50 -5.27
CA ILE A 333 -10.00 19.29 -4.36
C ILE A 333 -10.56 19.21 -2.93
N ALA A 334 -11.89 19.32 -2.79
CA ALA A 334 -12.58 19.16 -1.51
C ALA A 334 -12.49 17.72 -0.99
N ILE A 335 -12.64 16.73 -1.88
CA ILE A 335 -12.52 15.31 -1.52
C ILE A 335 -11.11 15.01 -0.98
N MET A 336 -10.05 15.50 -1.65
CA MET A 336 -8.67 15.29 -1.19
C MET A 336 -8.40 15.95 0.17
N TRP A 337 -9.02 17.10 0.46
CA TRP A 337 -8.97 17.69 1.80
C TRP A 337 -9.62 16.78 2.86
N VAL A 338 -10.79 16.21 2.57
CA VAL A 338 -11.48 15.24 3.46
C VAL A 338 -10.64 13.98 3.65
N VAL A 339 -10.01 13.46 2.61
CA VAL A 339 -9.09 12.30 2.70
C VAL A 339 -7.91 12.62 3.63
N GLY A 340 -7.34 13.83 3.53
CA GLY A 340 -6.29 14.31 4.43
C GLY A 340 -6.75 14.35 5.90
N LEU A 341 -7.93 14.92 6.16
CA LEU A 341 -8.53 14.94 7.49
C LEU A 341 -8.75 13.52 8.05
N ALA A 342 -9.32 12.63 7.26
CA ALA A 342 -9.60 11.25 7.66
C ALA A 342 -8.30 10.49 7.98
N SER A 343 -7.23 10.71 7.21
CA SER A 343 -5.90 10.14 7.47
C SER A 343 -5.34 10.60 8.83
N ALA A 344 -5.39 11.91 9.11
CA ALA A 344 -4.95 12.43 10.41
C ALA A 344 -5.85 11.96 11.58
N ALA A 345 -7.15 11.82 11.34
CA ALA A 345 -8.09 11.30 12.34
C ALA A 345 -7.83 9.82 12.68
N ALA A 346 -7.57 8.98 11.67
CA ALA A 346 -7.24 7.57 11.86
C ALA A 346 -5.96 7.40 12.70
N GLU A 347 -4.94 8.20 12.41
CA GLU A 347 -3.70 8.22 13.20
C GLU A 347 -3.92 8.68 14.64
N THR A 348 -4.67 9.76 14.83
CA THR A 348 -4.96 10.29 16.17
C THR A 348 -5.77 9.29 16.99
N ALA A 349 -6.73 8.61 16.37
CA ALA A 349 -7.55 7.58 17.02
C ALA A 349 -6.73 6.34 17.40
N ALA A 350 -5.76 5.94 16.56
CA ALA A 350 -4.84 4.84 16.90
C ALA A 350 -3.92 5.21 18.06
N ALA A 351 -3.35 6.42 18.04
CA ALA A 351 -2.51 6.94 19.11
C ALA A 351 -3.27 7.04 20.45
N ALA A 352 -4.51 7.55 20.43
CA ALA A 352 -5.31 7.70 21.64
C ALA A 352 -5.71 6.37 22.28
N LYS A 353 -5.97 5.34 21.47
CA LYS A 353 -6.35 4.01 21.98
C LYS A 353 -5.16 3.16 22.41
N GLY A 354 -4.01 3.31 21.75
CA GLY A 354 -2.80 2.53 22.05
C GLY A 354 -2.95 1.00 21.91
N THR A 355 -3.96 0.52 21.17
CA THR A 355 -4.21 -0.92 21.00
C THR A 355 -3.75 -1.42 19.64
N LEU A 356 -3.34 -2.70 19.57
CA LEU A 356 -2.99 -3.38 18.31
C LEU A 356 -4.11 -3.29 17.26
N LEU A 357 -5.37 -3.41 17.68
CA LEU A 357 -6.52 -3.32 16.77
C LEU A 357 -6.69 -1.90 16.21
N ALA A 358 -6.49 -0.86 17.03
CA ALA A 358 -6.55 0.52 16.55
C ALA A 358 -5.40 0.84 15.59
N LEU A 359 -4.20 0.32 15.86
CA LEU A 359 -3.06 0.40 14.95
C LEU A 359 -3.35 -0.32 13.63
N LEU A 360 -3.83 -1.57 13.66
CA LEU A 360 -4.20 -2.34 12.47
C LEU A 360 -5.19 -1.57 11.58
N ARG A 361 -6.24 -0.98 12.17
CA ARG A 361 -7.22 -0.17 11.44
C ARG A 361 -6.60 1.08 10.84
N CYS A 362 -5.74 1.77 11.59
CA CYS A 362 -5.03 2.94 11.09
C CYS A 362 -4.12 2.56 9.91
N LEU A 363 -3.31 1.50 10.04
CA LEU A 363 -2.42 1.08 8.96
C LEU A 363 -3.19 0.66 7.72
N ALA A 364 -4.23 -0.17 7.86
CA ALA A 364 -5.08 -0.53 6.73
C ALA A 364 -5.67 0.71 6.03
N PHE A 365 -6.15 1.70 6.80
CA PHE A 365 -6.65 2.96 6.25
C PHE A 365 -5.55 3.77 5.55
N GLN A 366 -4.37 3.92 6.15
CA GLN A 366 -3.26 4.64 5.53
C GLN A 366 -2.78 3.96 4.24
N MET A 367 -2.80 2.63 4.17
CA MET A 367 -2.43 1.92 2.95
C MET A 367 -3.48 2.07 1.86
N ILE A 368 -4.78 2.06 2.20
CA ILE A 368 -5.86 2.38 1.26
C ILE A 368 -5.67 3.79 0.71
N VAL A 369 -5.42 4.78 1.58
CA VAL A 369 -5.20 6.17 1.15
C VAL A 369 -3.96 6.29 0.27
N PHE A 370 -2.85 5.67 0.65
CA PHE A 370 -1.61 5.69 -0.13
C PHE A 370 -1.82 5.06 -1.52
N GLU A 371 -2.42 3.86 -1.58
CA GLU A 371 -2.67 3.18 -2.86
C GLU A 371 -3.70 3.90 -3.71
N PHE A 372 -4.78 4.42 -3.12
CA PHE A 372 -5.75 5.25 -3.82
C PHE A 372 -5.06 6.46 -4.43
N ILE A 373 -4.25 7.19 -3.65
CA ILE A 373 -3.57 8.38 -4.14
C ILE A 373 -2.58 8.04 -5.27
N ALA A 374 -1.85 6.93 -5.13
CA ALA A 374 -0.87 6.47 -6.11
C ALA A 374 -1.49 5.86 -7.39
N LYS A 375 -2.64 5.18 -7.29
CA LYS A 375 -3.21 4.33 -8.35
C LYS A 375 -4.64 4.69 -8.75
N GLY A 376 -5.25 5.69 -8.13
CA GLY A 376 -6.58 6.23 -8.47
C GLY A 376 -7.78 5.31 -8.24
N ASP A 377 -7.57 4.01 -8.08
CA ASP A 377 -8.59 3.03 -7.74
C ASP A 377 -8.75 2.96 -6.22
N VAL A 378 -9.95 3.26 -5.71
CA VAL A 378 -10.28 3.09 -4.29
C VAL A 378 -10.89 1.72 -4.00
N ALA A 379 -11.63 1.15 -4.95
CA ALA A 379 -12.43 -0.05 -4.74
C ALA A 379 -11.52 -1.28 -4.54
N PHE A 380 -10.53 -1.44 -5.41
CA PHE A 380 -9.58 -2.55 -5.31
C PHE A 380 -8.77 -2.52 -4.00
N PRO A 381 -8.05 -1.44 -3.64
CA PRO A 381 -7.32 -1.43 -2.39
C PRO A 381 -8.27 -1.49 -1.19
N ALA A 382 -9.38 -0.76 -1.16
CA ALA A 382 -10.30 -0.80 -0.03
C ALA A 382 -10.78 -2.22 0.28
N LEU A 383 -11.20 -2.97 -0.75
CA LEU A 383 -11.69 -4.32 -0.59
C LEU A 383 -10.58 -5.30 -0.16
N ASN A 384 -9.39 -5.23 -0.77
CA ASN A 384 -8.28 -6.10 -0.40
C ASN A 384 -7.74 -5.81 1.01
N TRP A 385 -7.52 -4.54 1.36
CA TRP A 385 -7.07 -4.14 2.70
C TRP A 385 -8.12 -4.41 3.77
N LEU A 386 -9.41 -4.30 3.46
CA LEU A 386 -10.49 -4.68 4.37
C LEU A 386 -10.50 -6.19 4.63
N ILE A 387 -10.54 -7.00 3.58
CA ILE A 387 -10.57 -8.48 3.71
C ILE A 387 -9.33 -8.95 4.47
N VAL A 388 -8.14 -8.52 4.04
CA VAL A 388 -6.89 -8.93 4.67
C VAL A 388 -6.76 -8.37 6.09
N GLY A 389 -7.19 -7.13 6.33
CA GLY A 389 -7.21 -6.56 7.67
C GLY A 389 -8.11 -7.34 8.63
N LEU A 390 -9.30 -7.76 8.18
CA LEU A 390 -10.19 -8.64 8.94
C LEU A 390 -9.56 -10.00 9.21
N MET A 391 -8.93 -10.60 8.19
CA MET A 391 -8.24 -11.89 8.34
C MET A 391 -7.06 -11.82 9.31
N VAL A 392 -6.19 -10.82 9.19
CA VAL A 392 -5.08 -10.60 10.13
C VAL A 392 -5.61 -10.34 11.55
N GLY A 393 -6.69 -9.57 11.70
CA GLY A 393 -7.36 -9.35 12.98
C GLY A 393 -7.93 -10.63 13.59
N PHE A 394 -8.53 -11.49 12.76
CA PHE A 394 -9.02 -12.81 13.15
C PHE A 394 -7.87 -13.72 13.59
N LEU A 395 -6.81 -13.85 12.78
CA LEU A 395 -5.64 -14.68 13.11
C LEU A 395 -4.95 -14.21 14.40
N CYS A 396 -4.80 -12.89 14.58
CA CYS A 396 -4.28 -12.33 15.83
C CYS A 396 -5.17 -12.66 17.05
N SER A 397 -6.48 -12.72 16.86
CA SER A 397 -7.42 -13.04 17.94
C SER A 397 -7.47 -14.53 18.23
N PHE A 398 -7.46 -15.36 17.20
CA PHE A 398 -7.42 -16.81 17.31
C PHE A 398 -6.12 -17.29 17.96
N GLY A 399 -4.96 -16.79 17.52
CA GLY A 399 -3.67 -17.13 18.14
C GLY A 399 -3.59 -16.73 19.61
N ARG A 400 -4.24 -15.63 20.01
CA ARG A 400 -4.39 -15.24 21.42
C ARG A 400 -5.19 -16.25 22.23
N VAL A 401 -6.31 -16.71 21.70
CA VAL A 401 -7.18 -17.70 22.36
C VAL A 401 -6.45 -19.03 22.47
N LEU A 402 -5.85 -19.50 21.38
CA LEU A 402 -5.08 -20.76 21.35
C LEU A 402 -3.96 -20.78 22.41
N ASN A 403 -3.19 -19.70 22.50
CA ASN A 403 -2.13 -19.60 23.50
C ASN A 403 -2.65 -19.59 24.95
N ARG A 404 -3.87 -19.08 25.19
CA ARG A 404 -4.49 -19.12 26.52
C ARG A 404 -4.96 -20.51 26.87
N SER A 405 -5.55 -21.24 25.92
CA SER A 405 -6.01 -22.61 26.13
C SER A 405 -4.84 -23.55 26.45
N ILE A 406 -3.72 -23.42 25.73
CA ILE A 406 -2.52 -24.23 25.97
C ILE A 406 -1.92 -23.94 27.36
N ALA A 407 -1.77 -22.66 27.72
CA ALA A 407 -1.25 -22.29 29.04
C ALA A 407 -2.18 -22.72 30.20
N GLY A 408 -3.50 -22.71 29.97
CA GLY A 408 -4.48 -23.20 30.94
C GLY A 408 -4.45 -24.73 31.10
N SER A 409 -4.14 -25.48 30.04
CA SER A 409 -3.99 -26.93 30.15
C SER A 409 -2.71 -27.35 30.88
N GLU A 410 -1.63 -26.59 30.76
CA GLU A 410 -0.37 -26.88 31.48
C GLU A 410 -0.51 -26.66 33.01
N SER A 411 -1.28 -25.66 33.43
CA SER A 411 -1.54 -25.44 34.86
C SER A 411 -2.54 -26.44 35.46
N ALA A 412 -3.42 -27.02 34.65
CA ALA A 412 -4.34 -28.10 35.07
C ALA A 412 -3.67 -29.48 35.11
N LEU A 413 -2.51 -29.64 34.46
CA LEU A 413 -1.71 -30.88 34.44
C LEU A 413 -0.70 -30.98 35.59
N VAL A 414 -0.74 -30.06 36.57
CA VAL A 414 -0.07 -30.25 37.85
C VAL A 414 -0.73 -31.44 38.54
N LEU A 415 -0.09 -32.61 38.43
CA LEU A 415 -0.58 -33.85 38.99
C LEU A 415 -0.78 -33.69 40.51
N PRO A 416 -1.92 -34.13 41.06
CA PRO A 416 -2.15 -34.16 42.50
C PRO A 416 -1.20 -35.20 43.11
N GLY A 417 0.03 -34.80 43.42
CA GLY A 417 1.04 -35.73 43.89
C GLY A 417 2.48 -35.24 43.89
N GLU A 418 2.81 -34.07 43.32
CA GLU A 418 4.14 -33.49 43.60
C GLU A 418 4.17 -33.01 45.05
N PRO A 419 5.02 -33.61 45.91
CA PRO A 419 5.13 -33.20 47.29
C PRO A 419 5.65 -31.78 47.33
N VAL A 420 4.86 -30.88 47.91
CA VAL A 420 5.32 -29.54 48.29
C VAL A 420 6.58 -29.73 49.13
N SER A 421 7.72 -29.31 48.58
CA SER A 421 8.98 -29.26 49.30
C SER A 421 8.77 -28.46 50.58
N MET A 422 8.81 -29.14 51.72
CA MET A 422 8.71 -28.55 53.06
C MET A 422 9.85 -27.55 53.37
N ALA A 423 10.76 -27.30 52.44
CA ALA A 423 11.83 -26.31 52.57
C ALA A 423 11.35 -24.86 52.54
N GLU A 424 10.12 -24.57 52.07
CA GLU A 424 9.57 -23.20 52.03
C GLU A 424 8.60 -22.87 53.17
N VAL A 425 8.37 -23.77 54.14
CA VAL A 425 7.43 -23.55 55.26
C VAL A 425 8.12 -23.03 56.54
N ASN A 426 9.45 -22.92 56.57
CA ASN A 426 10.22 -22.49 57.75
C ASN A 426 11.15 -21.27 57.51
N ALA A 427 10.80 -20.38 56.58
CA ALA A 427 11.37 -19.04 56.46
C ALA A 427 10.23 -18.01 56.43
#